data_AF-A0A9D8BHX9-F1
#
_entry.id   AF-A0A9D8BHX9-F1
#
_cell.length_a   1.000
_cell.length_b   1.000
_cell.length_c   1.000
_cell.angle_alpha   90.00
_cell.angle_beta   90.00
_cell.angle_gamma   90.00
#
_symmetry.space_group_name_H-M   'P 1'
#
loop_
_entity.id
_entity.type
_entity.pdbx_description
1 polymer ?
#
loop_
_entity_poly.entity_id
_entity_poly.type
_entity_poly.pdbx_seq_one_letter_code
_entity_poly.pdbx_strand_id
1 'polypeptide(L)'
;MSHSTKEEGFSYPGLSLFEKAFDFYSWYLSYDISLSKQWALFETLSLIMQIAKLSFEGAALLSAQEEEEALKQLQELSEAISGGTLKKIDLTTIIEKIITKLIDNNPRAKLVALLTRLEYKVCIHNTFDVSQEVQLLFRQELYKLLQAIKRTTPSFIAGTVARDLEQLYSEPVEEKTFLKKFKDSVKWLYQYSDNP
;
A
#
# COMPACT_ATOMS: atom_id res chain seq x y z
N MET A 1 45.69 15.29 8.86
CA MET A 1 44.95 14.55 7.82
C MET A 1 43.72 13.96 8.49
N SER A 2 42.61 14.69 8.45
CA SER A 2 41.33 14.23 9.04
C SER A 2 40.57 13.47 7.97
N HIS A 3 40.41 12.16 8.17
CA HIS A 3 39.44 11.38 7.41
C HIS A 3 38.04 11.73 7.93
N SER A 4 37.36 12.60 7.19
CA SER A 4 35.91 12.74 7.28
C SER A 4 35.31 11.51 6.61
N THR A 5 34.90 10.53 7.41
CA THR A 5 33.93 9.53 6.99
C THR A 5 32.62 10.25 6.72
N LYS A 6 32.31 10.49 5.45
CA LYS A 6 30.95 10.75 5.02
C LYS A 6 30.15 9.52 5.41
N GLU A 7 29.29 9.65 6.43
CA GLU A 7 28.13 8.78 6.54
C GLU A 7 27.29 9.04 5.30
N GLU A 8 27.50 8.25 4.25
CA GLU A 8 26.53 8.12 3.17
C GLU A 8 25.27 7.56 3.83
N GLY A 9 24.38 8.46 4.22
CA GLY A 9 23.05 8.09 4.69
C GLY A 9 22.43 7.26 3.58
N PHE A 10 22.27 5.96 3.83
CA PHE A 10 21.49 5.08 2.98
C PHE A 10 20.07 5.65 2.95
N SER A 11 19.78 6.48 1.95
CA SER A 11 18.41 6.93 1.68
C SER A 11 17.67 5.73 1.14
N TYR A 12 16.83 5.12 1.98
CA TYR A 12 15.94 4.06 1.54
C TYR A 12 14.77 4.71 0.81
N PRO A 13 14.54 4.37 -0.48
CA PRO A 13 13.45 4.95 -1.22
C PRO A 13 12.11 4.71 -0.53
N GLY A 14 11.25 5.72 -0.49
CA GLY A 14 9.89 5.66 0.02
C GLY A 14 9.58 6.71 1.08
N LEU A 15 10.56 7.26 1.81
CA LEU A 15 10.27 8.24 2.87
C LEU A 15 9.65 9.51 2.29
N SER A 16 10.26 10.07 1.25
CA SER A 16 9.76 11.27 0.60
C SER A 16 8.41 11.03 -0.05
N LEU A 17 8.19 9.87 -0.68
CA LEU A 17 6.88 9.52 -1.23
C LEU A 17 5.79 9.39 -0.17
N PHE A 18 6.11 8.80 0.98
CA PHE A 18 5.19 8.70 2.12
C PHE A 18 4.78 10.09 2.62
N GLU A 19 5.75 10.95 2.91
CA GLU A 19 5.52 12.33 3.35
C GLU A 19 4.70 13.10 2.32
N LYS A 20 5.05 12.99 1.04
CA LYS A 20 4.34 13.68 -0.03
C LYS A 20 2.89 13.22 -0.18
N ALA A 21 2.62 11.91 -0.09
CA ALA A 21 1.26 11.39 -0.14
C ALA A 21 0.44 11.87 1.06
N PHE A 22 1.05 11.93 2.26
CA PHE A 22 0.42 12.42 3.46
C PHE A 22 0.10 13.92 3.41
N ASP A 23 1.06 14.72 2.95
CA ASP A 23 0.90 16.15 2.76
C ASP A 23 -0.14 16.45 1.69
N PHE A 24 -0.15 15.69 0.60
CA PHE A 24 -1.17 15.79 -0.45
C PHE A 24 -2.58 15.56 0.12
N TYR A 25 -2.76 14.51 0.94
CA TYR A 25 -4.04 14.26 1.58
C TYR A 25 -4.43 15.40 2.53
N SER A 26 -3.51 15.84 3.38
CA SER A 26 -3.73 16.93 4.33
C SER A 26 -4.13 18.24 3.64
N TRP A 27 -3.45 18.57 2.54
CA TRP A 27 -3.82 19.69 1.68
C TRP A 27 -5.20 19.48 1.04
N TYR A 28 -5.51 18.28 0.51
CA TYR A 28 -6.80 18.01 -0.11
C TYR A 28 -7.98 18.14 0.87
N LEU A 29 -7.80 17.77 2.15
CA LEU A 29 -8.80 17.97 3.19
C LEU A 29 -9.18 19.44 3.38
N SER A 30 -8.25 20.36 3.13
CA SER A 30 -8.52 21.81 3.16
C SER A 30 -9.21 22.32 1.89
N TYR A 31 -9.13 21.57 0.80
CA TYR A 31 -9.60 21.96 -0.54
C TYR A 31 -10.99 21.43 -0.91
N ASP A 32 -11.39 20.25 -0.41
CA ASP A 32 -12.71 19.66 -0.63
C ASP A 32 -13.41 19.39 0.71
N ILE A 33 -14.72 19.64 0.81
CA ILE A 33 -15.53 19.38 2.01
C ILE A 33 -16.33 18.07 1.94
N SER A 34 -16.32 17.39 0.79
CA SER A 34 -17.09 16.18 0.56
C SER A 34 -16.45 14.96 1.22
N LEU A 35 -16.94 14.58 2.41
CA LEU A 35 -16.45 13.43 3.19
C LEU A 35 -16.31 12.13 2.39
N SER A 36 -17.31 11.77 1.57
CA SER A 36 -17.26 10.53 0.77
C SER A 36 -16.11 10.51 -0.25
N LYS A 37 -15.78 11.66 -0.84
CA LYS A 37 -14.68 11.81 -1.78
C LYS A 37 -13.33 11.83 -1.06
N GLN A 38 -13.27 12.50 0.10
CA GLN A 38 -12.10 12.47 0.96
C GLN A 38 -11.75 11.05 1.41
N TRP A 39 -12.75 10.25 1.79
CA TRP A 39 -12.54 8.86 2.19
C TRP A 39 -12.03 7.98 1.04
N ALA A 40 -12.67 8.06 -0.13
CA ALA A 40 -12.21 7.31 -1.30
C ALA A 40 -10.78 7.71 -1.70
N LEU A 41 -10.45 9.01 -1.63
CA LEU A 41 -9.10 9.48 -1.87
C LEU A 41 -8.10 8.96 -0.84
N PHE A 42 -8.46 9.03 0.45
CA PHE A 42 -7.60 8.55 1.53
C PHE A 42 -7.32 7.06 1.39
N GLU A 43 -8.35 6.27 1.07
CA GLU A 43 -8.20 4.85 0.79
C GLU A 43 -7.16 4.64 -0.31
N THR A 44 -7.32 5.28 -1.47
CA THR A 44 -6.36 5.15 -2.58
C THR A 44 -4.95 5.62 -2.19
N LEU A 45 -4.80 6.78 -1.52
CA LEU A 45 -3.50 7.28 -1.09
C LEU A 45 -2.83 6.39 -0.04
N SER A 46 -3.61 5.73 0.81
CA SER A 46 -3.06 4.83 1.84
C SER A 46 -2.33 3.63 1.24
N LEU A 47 -2.67 3.20 0.01
CA LEU A 47 -1.90 2.19 -0.71
C LEU A 47 -0.49 2.70 -1.03
N ILE A 48 -0.37 3.93 -1.53
CA ILE A 48 0.93 4.57 -1.79
C ILE A 48 1.70 4.70 -0.47
N MET A 49 1.06 5.22 0.58
CA MET A 49 1.67 5.38 1.89
C MET A 49 2.19 4.05 2.43
N GLN A 50 1.42 2.97 2.36
CA GLN A 50 1.82 1.68 2.92
C GLN A 50 2.96 1.04 2.13
N ILE A 51 2.95 1.14 0.79
CA ILE A 51 4.07 0.69 -0.06
C ILE A 51 5.33 1.50 0.27
N ALA A 52 5.22 2.82 0.31
CA ALA A 52 6.31 3.73 0.59
C ALA A 52 6.90 3.49 1.97
N LYS A 53 6.03 3.34 2.99
CA LYS A 53 6.39 3.02 4.37
C LYS A 53 7.23 1.75 4.48
N LEU A 54 6.71 0.63 4.00
CA LEU A 54 7.44 -0.62 4.07
C LEU A 54 8.74 -0.57 3.28
N SER A 55 8.78 0.21 2.18
CA SER A 55 10.00 0.41 1.42
C SER A 55 11.12 1.04 2.26
N PHE A 56 10.84 2.17 2.92
CA PHE A 56 11.84 2.86 3.74
C PHE A 56 12.07 2.20 5.10
N GLU A 57 11.16 1.35 5.58
CA GLU A 57 11.33 0.50 6.77
C GLU A 57 12.13 -0.80 6.48
N GLY A 58 12.72 -0.93 5.29
CA GLY A 58 13.71 -1.96 4.97
C GLY A 58 13.21 -3.10 4.07
N ALA A 59 11.93 -3.12 3.68
CA ALA A 59 11.46 -4.08 2.68
C ALA A 59 11.96 -3.72 1.27
N ALA A 60 12.44 -2.49 1.06
CA ALA A 60 13.01 -2.00 -0.20
C ALA A 60 12.10 -2.33 -1.39
N LEU A 61 10.83 -1.94 -1.27
CA LEU A 61 9.81 -2.20 -2.27
C LEU A 61 10.00 -1.28 -3.46
N LEU A 62 10.46 -0.05 -3.25
CA LEU A 62 10.65 0.95 -4.29
C LEU A 62 12.13 1.11 -4.64
N SER A 63 12.39 1.30 -5.92
CA SER A 63 13.61 1.92 -6.41
C SER A 63 13.53 3.45 -6.30
N ALA A 64 14.68 4.12 -6.33
CA ALA A 64 14.75 5.57 -6.34
C ALA A 64 14.00 6.17 -7.54
N GLN A 65 14.08 5.52 -8.72
CA GLN A 65 13.40 5.97 -9.93
C GLN A 65 11.87 5.86 -9.80
N GLU A 66 11.35 4.78 -9.23
CA GLU A 66 9.91 4.62 -8.99
C GLU A 66 9.39 5.65 -8.00
N GLU A 67 10.15 5.95 -6.94
CA GLU A 67 9.82 7.01 -6.00
C GLU A 67 9.81 8.39 -6.68
N GLU A 68 10.87 8.75 -7.42
CA GLU A 68 10.97 10.04 -8.09
C GLU A 68 9.82 10.28 -9.08
N GLU A 69 9.50 9.27 -9.89
CA GLU A 69 8.40 9.33 -10.86
C GLU A 69 7.02 9.44 -10.17
N ALA A 70 6.82 8.74 -9.04
CA ALA A 70 5.57 8.85 -8.26
C ALA A 70 5.45 10.23 -7.57
N LEU A 71 6.55 10.74 -7.01
CA LEU A 71 6.63 12.07 -6.40
C LEU A 71 6.28 13.16 -7.40
N LYS A 72 6.89 13.10 -8.59
CA LYS A 72 6.62 14.04 -9.67
C LYS A 72 5.14 14.03 -10.07
N GLN A 73 4.54 12.85 -10.24
CA GLN A 73 3.12 12.73 -10.57
C GLN A 73 2.20 13.31 -9.48
N LEU A 74 2.50 13.08 -8.19
CA LEU A 74 1.74 13.69 -7.09
C LEU A 74 1.90 15.22 -7.03
N GLN A 75 3.08 15.73 -7.34
CA GLN A 75 3.34 17.17 -7.42
C GLN A 75 2.54 17.81 -8.56
N GLU A 76 2.67 17.29 -9.78
CA GLU A 76 1.93 17.76 -10.96
C GLU A 76 0.41 17.73 -10.74
N LEU A 77 -0.08 16.71 -10.02
CA LEU A 77 -1.47 16.58 -9.65
C LEU A 77 -1.95 17.72 -8.74
N SER A 78 -1.16 18.08 -7.72
CA SER A 78 -1.48 19.20 -6.82
C SER A 78 -1.50 20.55 -7.55
N GLU A 79 -0.58 20.74 -8.50
CA GLU A 79 -0.49 21.93 -9.35
C GLU A 79 -1.68 22.01 -10.32
N ALA A 80 -2.06 20.90 -10.96
CA ALA A 80 -3.18 20.85 -11.88
C ALA A 80 -4.53 21.17 -11.20
N ILE A 81 -4.74 20.67 -9.97
CA ILE A 81 -5.93 21.01 -9.18
C ILE A 81 -5.92 22.49 -8.78
N SER A 82 -4.78 22.99 -8.30
CA SER A 82 -4.64 24.39 -7.88
C SER A 82 -4.82 25.37 -9.04
N GLY A 83 -4.35 25.00 -10.24
CA GLY A 83 -4.53 25.76 -11.48
C GLY A 83 -5.91 25.58 -12.13
N GLY A 84 -6.78 24.74 -11.56
CA GLY A 84 -8.15 24.50 -12.07
C GLY A 84 -8.22 23.71 -13.38
N THR A 85 -7.13 23.07 -13.81
CA THR A 85 -7.06 22.30 -15.07
C THR A 85 -7.56 20.87 -14.91
N LEU A 86 -7.68 20.36 -13.68
CA LEU A 86 -8.17 19.02 -13.38
C LEU A 86 -9.52 19.05 -12.64
N LYS A 87 -10.46 18.20 -13.06
CA LYS A 87 -11.70 17.99 -12.32
C LYS A 87 -11.48 16.98 -11.19
N LYS A 88 -12.17 17.20 -10.08
CA LYS A 88 -12.11 16.36 -8.87
C LYS A 88 -12.42 14.87 -9.12
N ILE A 89 -13.25 14.56 -10.12
CA ILE A 89 -13.61 13.17 -10.45
C ILE A 89 -12.44 12.38 -11.07
N ASP A 90 -11.45 13.07 -11.63
CA ASP A 90 -10.30 12.45 -12.28
C ASP A 90 -9.19 12.09 -11.27
N LEU A 91 -9.29 12.59 -10.04
CA LEU A 91 -8.24 12.49 -9.03
C LEU A 91 -7.95 11.05 -8.61
N THR A 92 -8.98 10.31 -8.17
CA THR A 92 -8.84 8.90 -7.78
C THR A 92 -8.30 8.06 -8.94
N THR A 93 -8.77 8.30 -10.16
CA THR A 93 -8.29 7.60 -11.36
C THR A 93 -6.81 7.87 -11.64
N ILE A 94 -6.33 9.10 -11.44
CA ILE A 94 -4.91 9.43 -11.63
C ILE A 94 -4.05 8.75 -10.56
N ILE A 95 -4.48 8.76 -9.31
CA ILE A 95 -3.72 8.12 -8.23
C ILE A 95 -3.71 6.59 -8.40
N GLU A 96 -4.80 5.98 -8.86
CA GLU A 96 -4.80 4.56 -9.24
C GLU A 96 -3.81 4.24 -10.37
N LYS A 97 -3.57 5.18 -11.32
CA LYS A 97 -2.50 5.00 -12.32
C LYS A 97 -1.11 5.02 -11.69
N ILE A 98 -0.87 5.89 -10.70
CA ILE A 98 0.39 5.91 -9.94
C ILE A 98 0.57 4.54 -9.25
N ILE A 99 -0.46 4.06 -8.54
CA ILE A 99 -0.43 2.76 -7.86
C ILE A 99 -0.16 1.63 -8.85
N THR A 100 -0.84 1.62 -10.00
CA THR A 100 -0.65 0.62 -11.05
C THR A 100 0.82 0.54 -11.49
N LYS A 101 1.44 1.71 -11.76
CA LYS A 101 2.88 1.77 -12.08
C LYS A 101 3.76 1.20 -10.96
N LEU A 102 3.42 1.46 -9.70
CA LEU A 102 4.19 0.97 -8.54
C LEU A 102 4.05 -0.55 -8.33
N ILE A 103 2.97 -1.19 -8.82
CA ILE A 103 2.69 -2.60 -8.53
C ILE A 103 2.86 -3.56 -9.73
N ASP A 104 2.72 -3.09 -10.97
CA ASP A 104 2.65 -3.96 -12.16
C ASP A 104 3.87 -4.88 -12.32
N ASN A 105 5.07 -4.35 -12.07
CA ASN A 105 6.32 -5.12 -12.17
C ASN A 105 6.92 -5.43 -10.79
N ASN A 106 6.12 -5.28 -9.73
CA ASN A 106 6.58 -5.39 -8.36
C ASN A 106 5.63 -6.27 -7.52
N PRO A 107 5.83 -7.60 -7.52
CA PRO A 107 4.94 -8.52 -6.83
C PRO A 107 4.80 -8.25 -5.32
N ARG A 108 5.83 -7.70 -4.68
CA ARG A 108 5.78 -7.35 -3.25
C ARG A 108 4.97 -6.09 -3.00
N ALA A 109 5.15 -5.04 -3.82
CA ALA A 109 4.27 -3.88 -3.75
C ALA A 109 2.81 -4.24 -4.07
N LYS A 110 2.57 -5.11 -5.06
CA LYS A 110 1.23 -5.65 -5.35
C LYS A 110 0.63 -6.36 -4.14
N LEU A 111 1.40 -7.20 -3.46
CA LEU A 111 0.97 -7.88 -2.24
C LEU A 111 0.57 -6.87 -1.14
N VAL A 112 1.40 -5.85 -0.89
CA VAL A 112 1.09 -4.80 0.09
C VAL A 112 -0.18 -4.03 -0.27
N ALA A 113 -0.35 -3.65 -1.53
CA ALA A 113 -1.56 -2.99 -2.02
C ALA A 113 -2.82 -3.84 -1.79
N LEU A 114 -2.76 -5.14 -2.09
CA LEU A 114 -3.89 -6.06 -1.88
C LEU A 114 -4.22 -6.27 -0.40
N LEU A 115 -3.21 -6.41 0.45
CA LEU A 115 -3.39 -6.50 1.90
C LEU A 115 -4.05 -5.23 2.46
N THR A 116 -3.64 -4.06 1.97
CA THR A 116 -4.24 -2.77 2.34
C THR A 116 -5.70 -2.70 1.89
N ARG A 117 -6.00 -3.07 0.63
CA ARG A 117 -7.38 -3.13 0.11
C ARG A 117 -8.28 -4.10 0.90
N LEU A 118 -7.74 -5.25 1.30
CA LEU A 118 -8.47 -6.19 2.15
C LEU A 118 -8.73 -5.62 3.54
N GLU A 119 -7.80 -4.86 4.13
CA GLU A 119 -8.05 -4.18 5.40
C GLU A 119 -9.23 -3.20 5.29
N TYR A 120 -9.30 -2.41 4.22
CA TYR A 120 -10.45 -1.54 3.99
C TYR A 120 -11.75 -2.34 3.87
N LYS A 121 -11.71 -3.41 3.07
CA LYS A 121 -12.88 -4.23 2.80
C LYS A 121 -13.45 -4.92 4.04
N VAL A 122 -12.57 -5.38 4.92
CA VAL A 122 -12.90 -6.24 6.09
C VAL A 122 -13.08 -5.43 7.35
N CYS A 123 -12.20 -4.45 7.60
CA CYS A 123 -12.05 -3.84 8.92
C CYS A 123 -12.49 -2.38 8.99
N ILE A 124 -12.58 -1.68 7.85
CA ILE A 124 -12.95 -0.27 7.80
C ILE A 124 -14.39 -0.14 7.29
N HIS A 125 -14.66 -0.70 6.12
CA HIS A 125 -15.99 -0.68 5.50
C HIS A 125 -16.85 -1.90 5.87
N ASN A 126 -16.21 -2.98 6.34
CA ASN A 126 -16.84 -4.27 6.67
C ASN A 126 -17.83 -4.78 5.59
N THR A 127 -17.47 -4.63 4.31
CA THR A 127 -18.34 -5.07 3.20
C THR A 127 -18.50 -6.58 3.08
N PHE A 128 -17.65 -7.34 3.79
CA PHE A 128 -17.79 -8.79 3.94
C PHE A 128 -18.71 -9.21 5.09
N ASP A 129 -19.26 -8.24 5.83
CA ASP A 129 -20.19 -8.46 6.93
C ASP A 129 -19.68 -9.50 7.94
N VAL A 130 -18.41 -9.33 8.36
CA VAL A 130 -17.76 -10.22 9.33
C VAL A 130 -17.86 -9.65 10.74
N SER A 131 -17.89 -10.52 11.75
CA SER A 131 -17.93 -10.11 13.15
C SER A 131 -16.68 -9.35 13.59
N GLN A 132 -16.80 -8.59 14.69
CA GLN A 132 -15.68 -7.86 15.29
C GLN A 132 -14.53 -8.80 15.72
N GLU A 133 -14.85 -10.01 16.18
CA GLU A 133 -13.84 -11.02 16.52
C GLU A 133 -13.02 -11.40 15.28
N VAL A 134 -13.69 -11.63 14.14
CA VAL A 134 -13.02 -11.93 12.88
C VAL A 134 -12.17 -10.76 12.40
N GLN A 135 -12.66 -9.52 12.50
CA GLN A 135 -11.88 -8.32 12.15
C GLN A 135 -10.62 -8.19 13.03
N LEU A 136 -10.73 -8.44 14.33
CA LEU A 136 -9.60 -8.39 15.26
C LEU A 136 -8.54 -9.44 14.89
N LEU A 137 -8.95 -10.70 14.67
CA LEU A 137 -8.06 -11.78 14.26
C LEU A 137 -7.41 -11.48 12.91
N PHE A 138 -8.17 -10.92 11.97
CA PHE A 138 -7.63 -10.51 10.67
C PHE A 138 -6.58 -9.41 10.83
N ARG A 139 -6.82 -8.36 11.63
CA ARG A 139 -5.83 -7.28 11.86
C ARG A 139 -4.55 -7.81 12.48
N GLN A 140 -4.64 -8.75 13.42
CA GLN A 140 -3.47 -9.38 14.04
C GLN A 140 -2.63 -10.14 13.01
N GLU A 141 -3.28 -10.91 12.13
CA GLU A 141 -2.59 -11.64 11.07
C GLU A 141 -2.02 -10.69 10.00
N LEU A 142 -2.79 -9.69 9.59
CA LEU A 142 -2.35 -8.63 8.66
C LEU A 142 -1.07 -7.96 9.15
N TYR A 143 -1.01 -7.56 10.43
CA TYR A 143 0.16 -6.92 11.00
C TYR A 143 1.41 -7.82 10.91
N LYS A 144 1.27 -9.11 11.27
CA LYS A 144 2.37 -10.08 11.14
C LYS A 144 2.82 -10.25 9.69
N LEU A 145 1.88 -10.26 8.75
CA LEU A 145 2.20 -10.40 7.33
C LEU A 145 2.97 -9.20 6.79
N LEU A 146 2.54 -7.98 7.12
CA LEU A 146 3.22 -6.77 6.67
C LEU A 146 4.69 -6.75 7.18
N GLN A 147 4.93 -7.24 8.39
CA GLN A 147 6.30 -7.39 8.93
C GLN A 147 7.10 -8.54 8.28
N ALA A 148 6.42 -9.57 7.78
CA ALA A 148 7.06 -10.69 7.10
C ALA A 148 7.47 -10.37 5.65
N ILE A 149 6.93 -9.30 5.06
CA ILE A 149 7.34 -8.81 3.74
C ILE A 149 8.69 -8.09 3.90
N LYS A 150 9.75 -8.76 3.48
CA LYS A 150 11.14 -8.28 3.58
C LYS A 150 11.74 -8.07 2.18
N ARG A 151 12.91 -7.43 2.14
CA ARG A 151 13.72 -7.32 0.92
C ARG A 151 14.07 -8.70 0.34
N THR A 152 14.16 -9.73 1.17
CA THR A 152 14.50 -11.10 0.77
C THR A 152 13.30 -11.95 0.36
N THR A 153 12.05 -11.46 0.54
CA THR A 153 10.85 -12.20 0.14
C THR A 153 10.90 -12.49 -1.36
N PRO A 154 10.92 -13.76 -1.80
CA PRO A 154 11.03 -14.10 -3.21
C PRO A 154 9.84 -13.58 -4.03
N SER A 155 10.10 -12.99 -5.19
CA SER A 155 9.06 -12.41 -6.06
C SER A 155 7.99 -13.42 -6.48
N PHE A 156 8.36 -14.69 -6.69
CA PHE A 156 7.41 -15.76 -7.00
C PHE A 156 6.44 -16.03 -5.83
N ILE A 157 6.93 -16.01 -4.58
CA ILE A 157 6.09 -16.20 -3.39
C ILE A 157 5.15 -15.02 -3.24
N ALA A 158 5.68 -13.79 -3.29
CA ALA A 158 4.87 -12.58 -3.22
C ALA A 158 3.80 -12.55 -4.33
N GLY A 159 4.15 -12.93 -5.56
CA GLY A 159 3.22 -12.99 -6.69
C GLY A 159 2.14 -14.07 -6.54
N THR A 160 2.49 -15.22 -5.96
CA THR A 160 1.52 -16.30 -5.67
C THR A 160 0.53 -15.86 -4.60
N VAL A 161 1.03 -15.34 -3.47
CA VAL A 161 0.18 -14.84 -2.39
C VAL A 161 -0.71 -13.69 -2.88
N ALA A 162 -0.15 -12.76 -3.68
CA ALA A 162 -0.94 -11.67 -4.27
C ALA A 162 -2.08 -12.21 -5.14
N ARG A 163 -1.85 -13.24 -5.97
CA ARG A 163 -2.91 -13.84 -6.79
C ARG A 163 -4.02 -14.47 -5.94
N ASP A 164 -3.65 -15.21 -4.90
CA ASP A 164 -4.63 -15.86 -4.02
C ASP A 164 -5.45 -14.81 -3.24
N LEU A 165 -4.83 -13.72 -2.80
CA LEU A 165 -5.51 -12.61 -2.15
C LEU A 165 -6.38 -11.80 -3.12
N GLU A 166 -6.01 -11.69 -4.39
CA GLU A 166 -6.82 -11.05 -5.43
C GLU A 166 -8.12 -11.84 -5.66
N GLN A 167 -8.06 -13.17 -5.66
CA GLN A 167 -9.27 -14.02 -5.68
C GLN A 167 -10.13 -13.80 -4.44
N LEU A 168 -9.51 -13.80 -3.25
CA LEU A 168 -10.22 -13.53 -1.99
C LEU A 168 -10.88 -12.14 -1.99
N TYR A 169 -10.23 -11.14 -2.58
CA TYR A 169 -10.76 -9.79 -2.70
C TYR A 169 -11.94 -9.69 -3.67
N SER A 170 -11.91 -10.43 -4.78
CA SER A 170 -12.95 -10.38 -5.82
C SER A 170 -14.21 -11.18 -5.49
N GLU A 171 -14.10 -12.24 -4.68
CA GLU A 171 -15.22 -13.14 -4.40
C GLU A 171 -16.00 -12.72 -3.14
N PRO A 172 -17.32 -12.97 -3.08
CA PRO A 172 -18.05 -13.00 -1.82
C PRO A 172 -17.52 -14.15 -0.96
N VAL A 173 -17.22 -13.88 0.30
CA VAL A 173 -16.67 -14.89 1.22
C VAL A 173 -17.55 -14.98 2.45
N GLU A 174 -18.04 -16.18 2.75
CA GLU A 174 -18.72 -16.43 4.01
C GLU A 174 -17.76 -16.23 5.17
N GLU A 175 -18.20 -15.50 6.21
CA GLU A 175 -17.43 -15.20 7.42
C GLU A 175 -16.69 -16.43 7.97
N LYS A 176 -17.40 -17.56 8.12
CA LYS A 176 -16.86 -18.81 8.68
C LYS A 176 -15.66 -19.35 7.91
N THR A 177 -15.54 -18.99 6.64
CA THR A 177 -14.46 -19.45 5.75
C THR A 177 -13.42 -18.37 5.49
N PHE A 178 -13.73 -17.09 5.74
CA PHE A 178 -12.88 -15.95 5.41
C PHE A 178 -11.48 -16.07 6.04
N LEU A 179 -11.39 -16.17 7.37
CA LEU A 179 -10.09 -16.26 8.06
C LEU A 179 -9.30 -17.49 7.64
N LYS A 180 -9.98 -18.61 7.39
CA LYS A 180 -9.32 -19.83 6.94
C LYS A 180 -8.73 -19.63 5.54
N LYS A 181 -9.52 -19.14 4.58
CA LYS A 181 -9.06 -18.85 3.22
C LYS A 181 -7.90 -17.84 3.24
N PHE A 182 -8.04 -16.76 4.01
CA PHE A 182 -6.97 -15.76 4.16
C PHE A 182 -5.66 -16.39 4.65
N LYS A 183 -5.71 -17.15 5.75
CA LYS A 183 -4.53 -17.85 6.30
C LYS A 183 -3.93 -18.84 5.31
N ASP A 184 -4.79 -19.57 4.58
CA ASP A 184 -4.35 -20.51 3.55
C ASP A 184 -3.64 -19.81 2.39
N SER A 185 -4.10 -18.62 1.97
CA SER A 185 -3.46 -17.80 0.93
C SER A 185 -2.08 -17.29 1.35
N VAL A 186 -1.88 -16.99 2.64
CA VAL A 186 -0.65 -16.34 3.11
C VAL A 186 0.36 -17.29 3.76
N LYS A 187 0.00 -18.57 3.98
CA LYS A 187 0.84 -19.55 4.69
C LYS A 187 2.25 -19.68 4.12
N TRP A 188 2.40 -19.53 2.80
CA TRP A 188 3.69 -19.60 2.13
C TRP A 188 4.60 -18.45 2.53
N LEU A 189 4.05 -17.26 2.79
CA LEU A 189 4.85 -16.10 3.20
C LEU A 189 5.63 -16.39 4.49
N TYR A 190 4.99 -17.06 5.47
CA TYR A 190 5.61 -17.40 6.74
C TYR A 190 6.72 -18.47 6.61
N GLN A 191 6.54 -19.46 5.74
CA GLN A 191 7.54 -20.50 5.52
C GLN A 191 8.85 -19.96 4.95
N TYR A 192 8.80 -18.82 4.25
CA TYR A 192 9.97 -18.17 3.66
C TYR A 192 10.42 -16.91 4.41
N SER A 193 9.70 -16.45 5.46
CA SER A 193 10.12 -15.31 6.29
C SER A 193 11.12 -15.67 7.39
N ASP A 194 11.18 -16.96 7.74
CA ASP A 194 11.96 -17.54 8.84
C ASP A 194 13.30 -18.19 8.40
N ASN A 195 13.60 -18.21 7.09
CA ASN A 195 14.91 -18.62 6.60
C ASN A 195 15.79 -17.37 6.36
N PRO A 196 16.83 -17.15 7.19
CA PRO A 196 17.78 -16.04 7.03
C PRO A 196 18.60 -16.14 5.73
#